data_AF-A0A2P9CAB5-F1
#
_entry.id   AF-A0A2P9CAB5-F1
#
_cell.length_a   1.000
_cell.length_b   1.000
_cell.length_c   1.000
_cell.angle_alpha   90.00
_cell.angle_beta   90.00
_cell.angle_gamma   90.00
#
_symmetry.space_group_name_H-M   'P 1'
#
loop_
_entity.id
_entity.type
_entity.pdbx_description
1 polymer ?
#
loop_
_entity_poly.entity_id
_entity_poly.type
_entity_poly.pdbx_seq_one_letter_code
_entity_poly.pdbx_strand_id
1 'polypeptide(L)'
;MKIKKELKSNEDKVQIKKEEKCKKQMNKKSNLSNNIKQHVLKKTEKDIKKKKKKKKKKKKIKIKKKEEKKNNINNMNKIKQININESTNNESIENKNDKEFNDEDLVVDFELIDPDEKYKENIYVLLKSCELFYNITCFDKLLNIICEQQNIGKLISVSNEKDNIISFMTVININQYDEIKNLKEFLINKIKKIANNNNNNSNNSNSNNSNNNSNNNSNNGDLYNNIQELKNILSNNDIHVGLIISNRIINCPIKLIPLLYENVYEDILWSQKIEDIDPEEKKFYFFDYLLFYTKAYKQNLNDDLIFSNYEEQYFFNKCIHYVMWNNNNIKKFFEIQKDQKKELACKEYLILFLVPMTIVKDVITTISSITN
;
A
#
# COMPACT_ATOMS: atom_id res chain seq x y z
N MET A 1 69.65 16.13 61.21
CA MET A 1 70.12 16.80 59.99
C MET A 1 70.31 15.72 58.93
N LYS A 2 69.56 15.86 57.82
CA LYS A 2 69.60 15.12 56.54
C LYS A 2 69.39 13.58 56.59
N ILE A 3 68.19 13.06 56.24
CA ILE A 3 67.64 12.87 54.86
C ILE A 3 68.32 11.66 54.19
N LYS A 4 67.67 10.66 53.58
CA LYS A 4 66.28 10.32 53.24
C LYS A 4 66.30 8.86 52.73
N LYS A 5 65.27 8.07 53.08
CA LYS A 5 64.24 7.46 52.20
C LYS A 5 64.75 6.49 51.12
N GLU A 6 64.40 5.20 51.21
CA GLU A 6 63.12 4.59 50.73
C GLU A 6 63.07 4.57 49.19
N LEU A 7 62.69 3.52 48.45
CA LEU A 7 61.84 2.35 48.66
C LEU A 7 62.15 1.34 47.54
N LYS A 8 62.03 0.03 47.81
CA LYS A 8 61.27 -0.92 46.99
C LYS A 8 61.21 -2.30 47.68
N SER A 9 60.02 -2.63 48.18
CA SER A 9 59.59 -3.94 48.69
C SER A 9 59.72 -5.01 47.59
N ASN A 10 60.41 -6.13 47.81
CA ASN A 10 59.92 -7.36 48.45
C ASN A 10 58.54 -7.80 47.95
N GLU A 11 58.52 -8.73 46.99
CA GLU A 11 57.54 -9.84 46.93
C GLU A 11 57.89 -10.91 45.86
N ASP A 12 59.16 -11.29 45.74
CA ASP A 12 59.55 -12.53 45.05
C ASP A 12 59.44 -13.70 46.02
N LYS A 13 58.25 -14.31 46.12
CA LYS A 13 58.03 -15.75 46.43
C LYS A 13 56.55 -16.17 46.49
N VAL A 14 55.66 -15.60 45.67
CA VAL A 14 54.37 -16.25 45.36
C VAL A 14 53.97 -15.99 43.90
N GLN A 15 54.72 -16.52 42.92
CA GLN A 15 54.16 -16.72 41.57
C GLN A 15 54.88 -17.74 40.68
N ILE A 16 55.78 -18.54 41.24
CA ILE A 16 56.37 -19.70 40.56
C ILE A 16 55.40 -20.88 40.67
N LYS A 17 54.32 -20.83 39.88
CA LYS A 17 53.52 -21.99 39.43
C LYS A 17 52.47 -21.67 38.34
N LYS A 18 52.52 -20.51 37.67
CA LYS A 18 51.55 -20.14 36.61
C LYS A 18 52.14 -19.77 35.23
N GLU A 19 53.46 -19.88 35.01
CA GLU A 19 54.08 -19.44 33.75
C GLU A 19 54.45 -20.52 32.72
N GLU A 20 54.14 -21.80 32.94
CA GLU A 20 54.26 -22.82 31.87
C GLU A 20 52.95 -23.16 31.14
N LYS A 21 51.81 -22.55 31.53
CA LYS A 21 50.52 -22.73 30.82
C LYS A 21 50.11 -21.55 29.93
N CYS A 22 50.98 -20.55 29.76
CA CYS A 22 50.76 -19.45 28.80
C CYS A 22 51.31 -19.69 27.38
N LYS A 23 52.02 -20.80 27.08
CA LYS A 23 52.51 -21.06 25.70
C LYS A 23 51.67 -22.03 24.85
N LYS A 24 50.55 -22.56 25.36
CA LYS A 24 49.62 -23.41 24.59
C LYS A 24 48.19 -22.87 24.42
N GLN A 25 47.89 -21.67 24.91
CA GLN A 25 46.56 -21.04 24.75
C GLN A 25 46.54 -19.74 23.92
N MET A 26 47.68 -19.27 23.39
CA MET A 26 47.72 -18.10 22.47
C MET A 26 47.78 -18.44 20.96
N ASN A 27 48.06 -19.70 20.57
CA ASN A 27 48.11 -20.09 19.14
C ASN A 27 46.84 -20.79 18.60
N LYS A 28 45.74 -20.86 19.37
CA LYS A 28 44.43 -21.35 18.89
C LYS A 28 43.33 -20.26 18.78
N LYS A 29 43.60 -19.03 19.22
CA LYS A 29 42.68 -17.88 19.10
C LYS A 29 43.00 -16.93 17.93
N SER A 30 44.16 -17.04 17.28
CA SER A 30 44.52 -16.25 16.10
C SER A 30 44.04 -16.84 14.77
N ASN A 31 43.75 -18.15 14.68
CA ASN A 31 43.25 -18.79 13.45
C ASN A 31 41.72 -18.90 13.33
N LEU A 32 40.97 -18.61 14.40
CA LEU A 32 39.50 -18.60 14.36
C LEU A 32 38.90 -17.21 14.03
N SER A 33 39.67 -16.12 14.22
CA SER A 33 39.19 -14.76 13.97
C SER A 33 39.38 -14.30 12.50
N ASN A 34 40.30 -14.91 11.76
CA ASN A 34 40.50 -14.62 10.33
C ASN A 34 39.48 -15.33 9.42
N ASN A 35 39.03 -16.54 9.78
CA ASN A 35 37.99 -17.25 9.02
C ASN A 35 36.60 -16.62 9.19
N ILE A 36 36.26 -16.11 10.39
CA ILE A 36 34.99 -15.42 10.63
C ILE A 36 34.96 -14.06 9.92
N LYS A 37 36.07 -13.30 9.91
CA LYS A 37 36.15 -12.03 9.16
C LYS A 37 36.07 -12.24 7.64
N GLN A 38 36.68 -13.28 7.08
CA GLN A 38 36.53 -13.60 5.65
C GLN A 38 35.14 -14.11 5.28
N HIS A 39 34.44 -14.82 6.17
CA HIS A 39 33.07 -15.30 5.91
C HIS A 39 32.01 -14.18 6.07
N VAL A 40 32.22 -13.23 6.99
CA VAL A 40 31.35 -12.06 7.19
C VAL A 40 31.54 -11.04 6.06
N LEU A 41 32.78 -10.78 5.58
CA LEU A 41 33.01 -9.96 4.38
C LEU A 41 32.43 -10.60 3.11
N LYS A 42 32.52 -11.93 2.93
CA LYS A 42 31.93 -12.62 1.77
C LYS A 42 30.39 -12.64 1.80
N LYS A 43 29.75 -12.58 2.98
CA LYS A 43 28.28 -12.51 3.13
C LYS A 43 27.76 -11.11 2.85
N THR A 44 28.41 -10.08 3.40
CA THR A 44 28.07 -8.67 3.13
C THR A 44 28.35 -8.28 1.67
N GLU A 45 29.40 -8.81 1.04
CA GLU A 45 29.63 -8.64 -0.41
C GLU A 45 28.59 -9.35 -1.28
N LYS A 46 28.08 -10.53 -0.87
CA LYS A 46 26.99 -11.22 -1.58
C LYS A 46 25.67 -10.46 -1.47
N ASP A 47 25.38 -9.84 -0.33
CA ASP A 47 24.17 -9.03 -0.13
C ASP A 47 24.26 -7.66 -0.84
N ILE A 48 25.45 -7.04 -0.87
CA ILE A 48 25.72 -5.85 -1.69
C ILE A 48 25.68 -6.17 -3.18
N LYS A 49 26.17 -7.34 -3.62
CA LYS A 49 26.06 -7.81 -5.02
C LYS A 49 24.61 -8.15 -5.39
N LYS A 50 23.79 -8.71 -4.48
CA LYS A 50 22.34 -8.90 -4.68
C LYS A 50 21.61 -7.56 -4.79
N LYS A 51 21.89 -6.59 -3.90
CA LYS A 51 21.32 -5.22 -3.97
C LYS A 51 21.76 -4.47 -5.25
N LYS A 52 23.01 -4.58 -5.67
CA LYS A 52 23.51 -4.01 -6.94
C LYS A 52 22.93 -4.69 -8.18
N LYS A 53 22.69 -6.02 -8.15
CA LYS A 53 21.98 -6.75 -9.21
C LYS A 53 20.49 -6.37 -9.30
N LYS A 54 19.78 -6.23 -8.16
CA LYS A 54 18.40 -5.73 -8.12
C LYS A 54 18.29 -4.29 -8.67
N LYS A 55 19.18 -3.37 -8.27
CA LYS A 55 19.23 -1.99 -8.82
C LYS A 55 19.55 -1.94 -10.33
N LYS A 56 20.41 -2.82 -10.85
CA LYS A 56 20.71 -2.92 -12.30
C LYS A 56 19.56 -3.57 -13.10
N LYS A 57 18.85 -4.56 -12.54
CA LYS A 57 17.66 -5.19 -13.15
C LYS A 57 16.46 -4.21 -13.22
N LYS A 58 16.19 -3.44 -12.15
CA LYS A 58 15.14 -2.41 -12.11
C LYS A 58 15.35 -1.28 -13.14
N LYS A 59 16.61 -0.86 -13.39
CA LYS A 59 16.95 0.08 -14.47
C LYS A 59 16.65 -0.45 -15.88
N LYS A 60 16.76 -1.77 -16.12
CA LYS A 60 16.40 -2.38 -17.41
C LYS A 60 14.89 -2.41 -17.66
N ILE A 61 14.09 -2.68 -16.63
CA ILE A 61 12.61 -2.61 -16.69
C ILE A 61 12.15 -1.17 -16.99
N LYS A 62 12.80 -0.16 -16.39
CA LYS A 62 12.54 1.27 -16.65
C LYS A 62 12.81 1.69 -18.10
N ILE A 63 13.82 1.11 -18.76
CA ILE A 63 14.16 1.39 -20.15
C ILE A 63 13.17 0.68 -21.10
N LYS A 64 12.87 -0.61 -20.86
CA LYS A 64 11.90 -1.37 -21.67
C LYS A 64 10.47 -0.81 -21.60
N LYS A 65 10.00 -0.38 -20.41
CA LYS A 65 8.71 0.35 -20.28
C LYS A 65 8.66 1.63 -21.13
N LYS A 66 9.75 2.40 -21.18
CA LYS A 66 9.82 3.66 -21.95
C LYS A 66 9.93 3.44 -23.46
N GLU A 67 10.59 2.37 -23.89
CA GLU A 67 10.74 2.02 -25.32
C GLU A 67 9.46 1.39 -25.89
N GLU A 68 8.78 0.50 -25.16
CA GLU A 68 7.53 -0.12 -25.63
C GLU A 68 6.32 0.83 -25.58
N LYS A 69 6.23 1.73 -24.58
CA LYS A 69 5.19 2.79 -24.56
C LYS A 69 5.33 3.77 -25.73
N LYS A 70 6.56 4.12 -26.16
CA LYS A 70 6.79 4.96 -27.35
C LYS A 70 6.29 4.31 -28.64
N ASN A 71 6.42 2.99 -28.78
CA ASN A 71 5.99 2.29 -29.99
C ASN A 71 4.46 2.13 -30.07
N ASN A 72 3.77 1.99 -28.94
CA ASN A 72 2.29 1.89 -28.93
C ASN A 72 1.59 3.26 -29.10
N ILE A 73 2.17 4.35 -28.61
CA ILE A 73 1.63 5.73 -28.81
C ILE A 73 1.61 6.10 -30.31
N ASN A 74 2.60 5.67 -31.09
CA ASN A 74 2.67 5.96 -32.53
C ASN A 74 1.57 5.24 -33.35
N ASN A 75 1.09 4.07 -32.90
CA ASN A 75 0.00 3.37 -33.57
C ASN A 75 -1.39 3.95 -33.22
N MET A 76 -1.56 4.52 -32.02
CA MET A 76 -2.81 5.15 -31.60
C MET A 76 -3.00 6.55 -32.21
N ASN A 77 -1.91 7.28 -32.45
CA ASN A 77 -1.94 8.61 -33.09
C ASN A 77 -2.32 8.56 -34.58
N LYS A 78 -2.12 7.41 -35.25
CA LYS A 78 -2.55 7.21 -36.65
C LYS A 78 -4.06 7.04 -36.80
N ILE A 79 -4.75 6.60 -35.74
CA ILE A 79 -6.21 6.40 -35.73
C ILE A 79 -6.95 7.69 -35.33
N LYS A 80 -6.32 8.60 -34.56
CA LYS A 80 -6.92 9.88 -34.17
C LYS A 80 -6.74 11.03 -35.18
N GLN A 81 -5.77 10.95 -36.09
CA GLN A 81 -5.56 11.98 -37.12
C GLN A 81 -6.62 12.04 -38.23
N ILE A 82 -7.50 11.04 -38.33
CA ILE A 82 -8.55 11.00 -39.37
C ILE A 82 -9.80 11.81 -38.97
N ASN A 83 -10.03 12.03 -37.67
CA ASN A 83 -11.31 12.59 -37.18
C ASN A 83 -11.28 14.09 -36.81
N ILE A 84 -10.18 14.82 -37.04
CA ILE A 84 -10.03 16.23 -36.60
C ILE A 84 -9.96 17.23 -37.78
N ASN A 85 -10.13 16.78 -39.03
CA ASN A 85 -10.01 17.66 -40.20
C ASN A 85 -11.27 18.47 -40.56
N GLU A 86 -12.30 18.51 -39.71
CA GLU A 86 -13.45 19.40 -39.90
C GLU A 86 -13.57 20.37 -38.73
N SER A 87 -12.87 21.51 -38.82
CA SER A 87 -13.47 22.85 -38.74
C SER A 87 -12.42 23.94 -38.38
N THR A 88 -12.23 24.85 -39.35
CA THR A 88 -12.04 26.31 -39.21
C THR A 88 -10.71 26.92 -38.72
N ASN A 89 -9.84 27.18 -39.71
CA ASN A 89 -9.15 28.43 -40.11
C ASN A 89 -9.17 29.74 -39.24
N ASN A 90 -7.97 30.38 -39.23
CA ASN A 90 -7.61 31.82 -39.23
C ASN A 90 -8.01 32.69 -38.01
N GLU A 91 -7.28 33.70 -37.52
CA GLU A 91 -6.13 34.49 -37.98
C GLU A 91 -5.55 35.29 -36.77
N SER A 92 -4.32 35.78 -36.91
CA SER A 92 -3.51 36.53 -35.93
C SER A 92 -3.91 38.01 -35.75
N ILE A 93 -3.91 38.55 -34.50
CA ILE A 93 -3.77 40.00 -34.23
C ILE A 93 -2.96 40.24 -32.93
N GLU A 94 -1.97 41.14 -33.02
CA GLU A 94 -1.13 41.65 -31.93
C GLU A 94 -1.70 42.93 -31.26
N ASN A 95 -1.45 43.02 -29.95
CA ASN A 95 -1.22 44.21 -29.09
C ASN A 95 -2.36 45.20 -28.74
N LYS A 96 -2.71 45.26 -27.43
CA LYS A 96 -2.42 46.42 -26.55
C LYS A 96 -2.73 46.12 -25.07
N ASN A 97 -1.81 46.55 -24.20
CA ASN A 97 -1.90 46.46 -22.75
C ASN A 97 -2.85 47.52 -22.18
N ASP A 98 -4.00 47.08 -21.68
CA ASP A 98 -4.69 47.67 -20.54
C ASP A 98 -4.90 46.54 -19.52
N LYS A 99 -4.73 46.82 -18.22
CA LYS A 99 -4.86 45.82 -17.15
C LYS A 99 -6.32 45.41 -16.98
N GLU A 100 -6.79 44.53 -17.85
CA GLU A 100 -7.98 43.72 -17.64
C GLU A 100 -7.58 42.48 -16.84
N PHE A 101 -8.44 42.03 -15.93
CA PHE A 101 -8.37 40.65 -15.45
C PHE A 101 -8.59 39.79 -16.70
N ASN A 102 -7.51 39.28 -17.28
CA ASN A 102 -7.63 38.25 -18.28
C ASN A 102 -8.31 37.06 -17.59
N ASP A 103 -9.60 36.87 -17.86
CA ASP A 103 -10.25 35.55 -17.78
C ASP A 103 -9.61 34.65 -18.86
N GLU A 104 -8.29 34.48 -18.78
CA GLU A 104 -7.59 33.39 -19.46
C GLU A 104 -8.14 32.12 -18.83
N ASP A 105 -8.93 31.37 -19.60
CA ASP A 105 -9.43 30.07 -19.20
C ASP A 105 -8.28 29.25 -18.59
N LEU A 106 -8.35 29.01 -17.28
CA LEU A 106 -7.35 28.20 -16.59
C LEU A 106 -7.53 26.75 -17.01
N VAL A 107 -6.83 26.34 -18.06
CA VAL A 107 -6.77 24.95 -18.50
C VAL A 107 -5.89 24.16 -17.53
N VAL A 108 -6.50 23.23 -16.81
CA VAL A 108 -5.80 22.34 -15.87
C VAL A 108 -5.76 20.94 -16.45
N ASP A 109 -4.55 20.48 -16.77
CA ASP A 109 -4.30 19.12 -17.24
C ASP A 109 -3.86 18.21 -16.09
N PHE A 110 -4.27 16.94 -16.17
CA PHE A 110 -3.87 15.90 -15.23
C PHE A 110 -3.07 14.82 -15.92
N GLU A 111 -1.93 14.48 -15.32
CA GLU A 111 -1.01 13.46 -15.83
C GLU A 111 -0.93 12.27 -14.89
N LEU A 112 -0.94 11.07 -15.48
CA LEU A 112 -0.68 9.83 -14.78
C LEU A 112 0.80 9.48 -14.85
N ILE A 113 1.44 9.45 -13.69
CA ILE A 113 2.87 9.18 -13.57
C ILE A 113 3.13 7.92 -12.75
N ASP A 114 4.23 7.24 -13.04
CA ASP A 114 4.64 6.05 -12.29
C ASP A 114 5.30 6.48 -10.95
N PRO A 115 5.11 5.73 -9.84
CA PRO A 115 5.82 5.97 -8.59
C PRO A 115 7.34 5.98 -8.78
N ASP A 116 8.02 6.95 -8.19
CA ASP A 116 9.48 7.09 -8.24
C ASP A 116 9.97 7.77 -6.96
N GLU A 117 11.26 7.61 -6.64
CA GLU A 117 11.90 8.21 -5.46
C GLU A 117 11.75 9.74 -5.46
N LYS A 118 11.67 10.37 -6.65
CA LYS A 118 11.40 11.81 -6.78
C LYS A 118 10.12 12.25 -6.05
N TYR A 119 9.09 11.41 -6.03
CA TYR A 119 7.77 11.74 -5.46
C TYR A 119 7.57 11.20 -4.05
N LYS A 120 8.64 10.74 -3.39
CA LYS A 120 8.57 10.06 -2.09
C LYS A 120 7.91 10.90 -1.00
N GLU A 121 8.18 12.19 -0.95
CA GLU A 121 7.56 13.10 0.03
C GLU A 121 6.05 13.24 -0.20
N ASN A 122 5.63 13.31 -1.47
CA ASN A 122 4.21 13.40 -1.81
C ASN A 122 3.48 12.10 -1.46
N ILE A 123 4.09 10.95 -1.79
CA ILE A 123 3.56 9.63 -1.42
C ILE A 123 3.54 9.50 0.10
N TYR A 124 4.54 10.00 0.83
CA TYR A 124 4.56 10.02 2.30
C TYR A 124 3.33 10.74 2.84
N VAL A 125 3.04 11.96 2.37
CA VAL A 125 1.91 12.77 2.84
C VAL A 125 0.58 12.06 2.53
N LEU A 126 0.41 11.56 1.31
CA LEU A 126 -0.81 10.86 0.93
C LEU A 126 -0.98 9.54 1.68
N LEU A 127 0.10 8.76 1.86
CA LEU A 127 0.07 7.50 2.60
C LEU A 127 -0.23 7.73 4.09
N LYS A 128 0.27 8.83 4.66
CA LYS A 128 -0.04 9.25 6.05
C LYS A 128 -1.53 9.52 6.26
N SER A 129 -2.20 10.03 5.22
CA SER A 129 -3.63 10.31 5.24
C SER A 129 -4.49 9.08 4.87
N CYS A 130 -3.88 7.93 4.57
CA CYS A 130 -4.62 6.69 4.26
C CYS A 130 -5.16 6.04 5.54
N GLU A 131 -6.30 5.36 5.45
CA GLU A 131 -6.97 4.73 6.60
C GLU A 131 -6.14 3.64 7.29
N LEU A 132 -5.23 3.02 6.55
CA LEU A 132 -4.34 1.99 7.06
C LEU A 132 -3.19 2.60 7.88
N PHE A 133 -2.91 3.91 7.76
CA PHE A 133 -1.71 4.57 8.30
C PHE A 133 -1.48 4.32 9.80
N TYR A 134 -2.47 4.63 10.64
CA TYR A 134 -2.36 4.53 12.10
C TYR A 134 -2.06 3.10 12.60
N ASN A 135 -2.26 2.12 11.72
CA ASN A 135 -2.08 0.72 12.03
C ASN A 135 -0.78 0.12 11.45
N ILE A 136 -0.07 0.85 10.57
CA ILE A 136 1.14 0.38 9.91
C ILE A 136 2.36 0.70 10.77
N THR A 137 3.03 -0.34 11.29
CA THR A 137 4.33 -0.21 11.98
C THR A 137 5.52 -0.18 11.01
N CYS A 138 5.33 -0.61 9.76
CA CYS A 138 6.37 -0.71 8.74
C CYS A 138 6.31 0.43 7.71
N PHE A 139 5.91 1.63 8.14
CA PHE A 139 5.56 2.74 7.24
C PHE A 139 6.70 3.14 6.30
N ASP A 140 7.90 3.41 6.82
CA ASP A 140 9.05 3.82 5.99
C ASP A 140 9.46 2.74 5.00
N LYS A 141 9.33 1.47 5.41
CA LYS A 141 9.63 0.32 4.54
C LYS A 141 8.61 0.20 3.42
N LEU A 142 7.33 0.37 3.74
CA LEU A 142 6.24 0.38 2.78
C LEU A 142 6.41 1.52 1.78
N LEU A 143 6.70 2.73 2.24
CA LEU A 143 6.97 3.89 1.37
C LEU A 143 8.13 3.61 0.39
N ASN A 144 9.24 3.06 0.89
CA ASN A 144 10.36 2.67 0.05
C ASN A 144 9.96 1.60 -0.99
N ILE A 145 9.16 0.61 -0.60
CA ILE A 145 8.64 -0.42 -1.52
C ILE A 145 7.80 0.23 -2.62
N ILE A 146 6.88 1.13 -2.27
CA ILE A 146 6.02 1.83 -3.25
C ILE A 146 6.87 2.60 -4.27
N CYS A 147 7.88 3.34 -3.82
CA CYS A 147 8.77 4.10 -4.71
C CYS A 147 9.66 3.19 -5.57
N GLU A 148 10.03 2.03 -5.05
CA GLU A 148 10.87 1.04 -5.73
C GLU A 148 10.09 0.13 -6.70
N GLN A 149 8.77 0.02 -6.54
CA GLN A 149 7.85 -0.82 -7.32
C GLN A 149 7.22 0.00 -8.47
N GLN A 150 8.05 0.49 -9.39
CA GLN A 150 7.59 1.34 -10.51
C GLN A 150 6.73 0.57 -11.54
N ASN A 151 6.63 -0.75 -11.41
CA ASN A 151 5.89 -1.55 -12.36
C ASN A 151 4.38 -1.53 -12.12
N ILE A 152 3.94 -1.38 -10.86
CA ILE A 152 2.52 -1.34 -10.47
C ILE A 152 2.27 -0.15 -9.56
N GLY A 153 1.49 0.80 -10.08
CA GLY A 153 1.04 1.96 -9.34
C GLY A 153 1.06 3.21 -10.20
N LYS A 154 0.24 4.17 -9.82
CA LYS A 154 0.05 5.42 -10.54
C LYS A 154 -0.15 6.56 -9.56
N LEU A 155 0.41 7.72 -9.87
CA LEU A 155 0.15 9.00 -9.23
C LEU A 155 -0.60 9.90 -10.22
N ILE A 156 -1.45 10.78 -9.70
CA ILE A 156 -2.07 11.86 -10.49
C ILE A 156 -1.34 13.16 -10.15
N SER A 157 -0.75 13.78 -11.17
CA SER A 157 -0.09 15.09 -11.09
C SER A 157 -0.91 16.14 -11.83
N VAL A 158 -0.87 17.38 -11.36
CA VAL A 158 -1.33 18.54 -12.13
C VAL A 158 -0.20 18.99 -13.06
N SER A 159 -0.41 19.05 -14.37
CA SER A 159 0.67 19.28 -15.36
C SER A 159 1.36 20.64 -15.23
N ASN A 160 0.61 21.66 -14.82
CA ASN A 160 1.09 23.04 -14.77
C ASN A 160 1.91 23.35 -13.50
N GLU A 161 1.97 22.41 -12.55
CA GLU A 161 2.70 22.58 -11.30
C GLU A 161 3.68 21.43 -11.08
N LYS A 162 4.97 21.76 -10.95
CA LYS A 162 5.99 20.74 -10.67
C LYS A 162 5.70 20.09 -9.33
N ASP A 163 5.62 18.77 -9.36
CA ASP A 163 5.54 17.91 -8.17
C ASP A 163 4.25 18.11 -7.34
N ASN A 164 3.17 18.62 -7.94
CA ASN A 164 1.86 18.65 -7.31
C ASN A 164 1.09 17.34 -7.55
N ILE A 165 1.26 16.39 -6.63
CA ILE A 165 0.60 15.08 -6.68
C ILE A 165 -0.64 15.09 -5.79
N ILE A 166 -1.79 14.83 -6.40
CA ILE A 166 -3.09 14.91 -5.74
C ILE A 166 -3.67 13.53 -5.37
N SER A 167 -3.14 12.46 -5.96
CA SER A 167 -3.57 11.09 -5.67
C SER A 167 -2.47 10.09 -5.99
N PHE A 168 -2.51 8.95 -5.28
CA PHE A 168 -1.76 7.77 -5.64
C PHE A 168 -2.60 6.50 -5.47
N MET A 169 -2.26 5.47 -6.23
CA MET A 169 -2.71 4.11 -6.01
C MET A 169 -1.63 3.12 -6.38
N THR A 170 -1.51 2.06 -5.60
CA THR A 170 -0.61 0.94 -5.85
C THR A 170 -1.20 -0.34 -5.30
N VAL A 171 -0.75 -1.48 -5.83
CA VAL A 171 -1.15 -2.81 -5.38
C VAL A 171 0.10 -3.57 -5.01
N ILE A 172 0.14 -4.06 -3.77
CA ILE A 172 1.29 -4.79 -3.24
C ILE A 172 0.85 -6.18 -2.83
N ASN A 173 1.56 -7.20 -3.30
CA ASN A 173 1.31 -8.55 -2.86
C ASN A 173 1.74 -8.71 -1.39
N ILE A 174 0.82 -9.13 -0.53
CA ILE A 174 1.06 -9.25 0.91
C ILE A 174 2.14 -10.28 1.27
N ASN A 175 2.49 -11.17 0.35
CA ASN A 175 3.46 -12.25 0.52
C ASN A 175 4.83 -11.95 -0.12
N GLN A 176 4.99 -10.81 -0.81
CA GLN A 176 6.19 -10.52 -1.61
C GLN A 176 7.37 -9.99 -0.80
N TYR A 177 7.12 -9.20 0.24
CA TYR A 177 8.17 -8.47 0.96
C TYR A 177 8.18 -8.83 2.45
N ASP A 178 9.33 -9.27 2.96
CA ASP A 178 9.52 -9.52 4.39
C ASP A 178 9.32 -8.24 5.21
N GLU A 179 9.64 -7.09 4.60
CA GLU A 179 9.52 -5.77 5.20
C GLU A 179 8.09 -5.39 5.61
N ILE A 180 7.08 -5.95 4.96
CA ILE A 180 5.65 -5.70 5.24
C ILE A 180 4.98 -6.89 5.94
N LYS A 181 5.73 -7.90 6.38
CA LYS A 181 5.18 -9.06 7.09
C LYS A 181 4.35 -8.65 8.31
N ASN A 182 4.79 -7.63 9.05
CA ASN A 182 4.06 -7.07 10.18
C ASN A 182 2.68 -6.52 9.80
N LEU A 183 2.51 -6.01 8.57
CA LEU A 183 1.23 -5.53 8.07
C LEU A 183 0.27 -6.69 7.83
N LYS A 184 0.75 -7.77 7.20
CA LYS A 184 -0.02 -9.02 7.04
C LYS A 184 -0.45 -9.58 8.41
N GLU A 185 0.48 -9.65 9.37
CA GLU A 185 0.19 -10.12 10.72
C GLU A 185 -0.82 -9.21 11.43
N PHE A 186 -0.71 -7.89 11.26
CA PHE A 186 -1.69 -6.93 11.80
C PHE A 186 -3.11 -7.21 11.27
N LEU A 187 -3.27 -7.39 9.95
CA LEU A 187 -4.58 -7.65 9.34
C LEU A 187 -5.18 -8.97 9.87
N ILE A 188 -4.37 -10.03 9.92
CA ILE A 188 -4.79 -11.33 10.48
C ILE A 188 -5.17 -11.22 11.96
N ASN A 189 -4.41 -10.48 12.75
CA ASN A 189 -4.68 -10.29 14.18
C ASN A 189 -5.96 -9.47 14.41
N LYS A 190 -6.25 -8.49 13.55
CA LYS A 190 -7.52 -7.76 13.58
C LYS A 190 -8.70 -8.69 13.31
N ILE A 191 -8.62 -9.53 12.28
CA ILE A 191 -9.65 -10.53 11.97
C ILE A 191 -9.89 -11.47 13.17
N LYS A 192 -8.81 -11.98 13.80
CA LYS A 192 -8.91 -12.84 14.99
C LYS A 192 -9.57 -12.14 16.18
N LYS A 193 -9.23 -10.86 16.42
CA LYS A 193 -9.81 -10.08 17.52
C LYS A 193 -11.32 -9.92 17.33
N ILE A 194 -11.78 -9.72 16.10
CA ILE A 194 -13.21 -9.62 15.77
C ILE A 194 -13.91 -10.95 16.05
N ALA A 195 -13.33 -12.09 15.65
CA ALA A 195 -13.87 -13.41 16.00
C ALA A 195 -14.03 -13.63 17.51
N ASN A 196 -13.01 -13.27 18.30
CA ASN A 196 -13.04 -13.48 19.75
C ASN A 196 -14.10 -12.61 20.45
N ASN A 197 -14.26 -11.35 20.01
CA ASN A 197 -15.28 -10.46 20.55
C ASN A 197 -16.70 -11.01 20.32
N ASN A 198 -16.94 -11.65 19.16
CA ASN A 198 -18.24 -12.24 18.86
C ASN A 198 -18.55 -13.46 19.74
N ASN A 199 -17.57 -14.33 19.99
CA ASN A 199 -17.76 -15.51 20.85
C ASN A 199 -18.08 -15.12 22.31
N ASN A 200 -17.45 -14.08 22.84
CA ASN A 200 -17.71 -13.61 24.21
C ASN A 200 -19.11 -13.01 24.39
N ASN A 201 -19.64 -12.32 23.36
CA ASN A 201 -21.00 -11.78 23.39
C ASN A 201 -22.07 -12.89 23.36
N SER A 202 -21.79 -14.02 22.68
CA SER A 202 -22.69 -15.19 22.66
C SER A 202 -22.72 -15.94 24.00
N ASN A 203 -21.62 -15.97 24.75
CA ASN A 203 -21.57 -16.70 26.03
C ASN A 203 -22.18 -15.91 27.19
N ASN A 204 -22.15 -14.57 27.15
CA ASN A 204 -22.78 -13.72 28.18
C ASN A 204 -24.29 -13.55 28.03
N SER A 205 -24.88 -13.94 26.90
CA SER A 205 -26.33 -13.89 26.65
C SER A 205 -27.07 -15.18 26.99
N ASN A 206 -26.35 -16.25 27.38
CA ASN A 206 -26.92 -17.55 27.77
C ASN A 206 -27.15 -17.73 29.28
N SER A 207 -27.16 -16.65 30.06
CA SER A 207 -27.68 -16.66 31.43
C SER A 207 -28.94 -15.79 31.47
N ASN A 208 -30.10 -16.43 31.59
CA ASN A 208 -31.46 -15.88 31.67
C ASN A 208 -32.17 -15.56 30.35
N ASN A 209 -32.65 -16.59 29.65
CA ASN A 209 -34.10 -16.83 29.48
C ASN A 209 -34.35 -17.99 28.51
N SER A 210 -35.02 -19.03 29.01
CA SER A 210 -35.76 -19.96 28.17
C SER A 210 -36.97 -19.21 27.61
N ASN A 211 -37.00 -18.97 26.29
CA ASN A 211 -38.14 -19.14 25.39
C ASN A 211 -37.97 -18.31 24.10
N ASN A 212 -38.03 -19.02 22.98
CA ASN A 212 -38.44 -18.61 21.63
C ASN A 212 -37.83 -17.34 21.00
N ASN A 213 -36.94 -17.53 20.03
CA ASN A 213 -37.24 -17.22 18.62
C ASN A 213 -36.06 -17.59 17.70
N SER A 214 -36.24 -18.67 16.94
CA SER A 214 -35.48 -18.99 15.75
C SER A 214 -35.76 -17.95 14.67
N ASN A 215 -34.87 -16.97 14.49
CA ASN A 215 -34.66 -16.25 13.22
C ASN A 215 -33.42 -15.32 13.20
N ASN A 216 -32.47 -15.44 14.14
CA ASN A 216 -31.23 -14.64 14.16
C ASN A 216 -29.95 -15.43 13.80
N ASN A 217 -30.06 -16.67 13.31
CA ASN A 217 -28.90 -17.55 13.10
C ASN A 217 -28.16 -17.36 11.75
N SER A 218 -28.75 -16.69 10.75
CA SER A 218 -28.11 -16.51 9.43
C SER A 218 -26.90 -15.57 9.49
N ASN A 219 -27.09 -14.35 10.01
CA ASN A 219 -26.07 -13.30 9.96
C ASN A 219 -24.81 -13.62 10.77
N ASN A 220 -24.94 -14.37 11.87
CA ASN A 220 -23.79 -14.79 12.69
C ASN A 220 -22.99 -15.94 12.03
N GLY A 221 -23.67 -16.84 11.31
CA GLY A 221 -23.03 -17.89 10.52
C GLY A 221 -22.22 -17.32 9.36
N ASP A 222 -22.80 -16.37 8.62
CA ASP A 222 -22.16 -15.72 7.48
C ASP A 222 -20.91 -14.93 7.92
N LEU A 223 -21.00 -14.20 9.05
CA LEU A 223 -19.86 -13.48 9.61
C LEU A 223 -18.74 -14.42 10.07
N TYR A 224 -19.08 -15.53 10.74
CA TYR A 224 -18.09 -16.51 11.17
C TYR A 224 -17.37 -17.14 9.97
N ASN A 225 -18.12 -17.54 8.94
CA ASN A 225 -17.58 -18.09 7.70
C ASN A 225 -16.65 -17.09 7.02
N ASN A 226 -17.08 -15.83 6.87
CA ASN A 226 -16.23 -14.78 6.30
C ASN A 226 -14.92 -14.57 7.07
N ILE A 227 -14.96 -14.60 8.41
CA ILE A 227 -13.76 -14.48 9.24
C ILE A 227 -12.81 -15.66 8.99
N GLN A 228 -13.31 -16.89 8.96
CA GLN A 228 -12.46 -18.07 8.72
C GLN A 228 -11.85 -18.05 7.33
N GLU A 229 -12.64 -17.75 6.29
CA GLU A 229 -12.15 -17.71 4.91
C GLU A 229 -11.11 -16.60 4.70
N LEU A 230 -11.37 -15.38 5.18
CA LEU A 230 -10.38 -14.28 5.13
C LEU A 230 -9.09 -14.68 5.84
N LYS A 231 -9.19 -15.32 7.01
CA LYS A 231 -8.01 -15.78 7.76
C LYS A 231 -7.26 -16.87 6.98
N ASN A 232 -7.96 -17.82 6.38
CA ASN A 232 -7.36 -18.91 5.60
C ASN A 232 -6.63 -18.36 4.37
N ILE A 233 -7.29 -17.50 3.60
CA ILE A 233 -6.74 -16.85 2.41
C ILE A 233 -5.50 -16.02 2.77
N LEU A 234 -5.58 -15.15 3.78
CA LEU A 234 -4.45 -14.30 4.15
C LEU A 234 -3.29 -15.09 4.78
N SER A 235 -3.56 -16.20 5.47
CA SER A 235 -2.51 -17.03 6.07
C SER A 235 -1.81 -17.93 5.05
N ASN A 236 -2.46 -18.22 3.92
CA ASN A 236 -1.88 -19.02 2.85
C ASN A 236 -0.86 -18.18 2.05
N ASN A 237 0.36 -18.70 1.90
CA ASN A 237 1.43 -18.03 1.15
C ASN A 237 1.38 -18.34 -0.35
N ASP A 238 0.67 -19.40 -0.75
CA ASP A 238 0.49 -19.81 -2.15
C ASP A 238 -0.63 -19.02 -2.84
N ILE A 239 -1.52 -18.38 -2.06
CA ILE A 239 -2.53 -17.46 -2.58
C ILE A 239 -1.93 -16.06 -2.68
N HIS A 240 -2.06 -15.45 -3.86
CA HIS A 240 -1.50 -14.15 -4.16
C HIS A 240 -2.55 -13.05 -3.97
N VAL A 241 -2.55 -12.45 -2.79
CA VAL A 241 -3.47 -11.36 -2.44
C VAL A 241 -2.79 -10.01 -2.63
N GLY A 242 -3.36 -9.17 -3.48
CA GLY A 242 -2.92 -7.80 -3.72
C GLY A 242 -3.61 -6.82 -2.77
N LEU A 243 -2.87 -6.28 -1.81
CA LEU A 243 -3.36 -5.19 -0.97
C LEU A 243 -3.36 -3.89 -1.78
N ILE A 244 -4.54 -3.31 -1.98
CA ILE A 244 -4.68 -1.99 -2.58
C ILE A 244 -4.36 -0.94 -1.53
N ILE A 245 -3.47 -0.02 -1.90
CA ILE A 245 -3.13 1.14 -1.09
C ILE A 245 -3.33 2.35 -1.99
N SER A 246 -4.34 3.13 -1.67
CA SER A 246 -4.70 4.33 -2.41
C SER A 246 -4.99 5.46 -1.44
N ASN A 247 -4.73 6.68 -1.90
CA ASN A 247 -5.30 7.87 -1.30
C ASN A 247 -5.38 9.01 -2.31
N ARG A 248 -6.27 9.95 -2.04
CA ARG A 248 -6.44 11.17 -2.84
C ARG A 248 -6.82 12.33 -1.94
N ILE A 249 -6.48 13.55 -2.38
CA ILE A 249 -7.05 14.75 -1.77
C ILE A 249 -8.56 14.78 -2.02
N ILE A 250 -9.29 15.46 -1.14
CA ILE A 250 -10.76 15.54 -1.21
C ILE A 250 -11.26 16.23 -2.49
N ASN A 251 -10.45 17.13 -3.05
CA ASN A 251 -10.78 17.88 -4.27
C ASN A 251 -10.33 17.15 -5.56
N CYS A 252 -9.85 15.91 -5.47
CA CYS A 252 -9.44 15.14 -6.65
C CYS A 252 -10.68 14.89 -7.55
N PRO A 253 -10.65 15.27 -8.84
CA PRO A 253 -11.80 15.11 -9.72
C PRO A 253 -12.26 13.65 -9.82
N ILE A 254 -13.55 13.42 -9.61
CA ILE A 254 -14.13 12.07 -9.57
C ILE A 254 -13.96 11.31 -10.90
N LYS A 255 -13.93 12.04 -12.02
CA LYS A 255 -13.72 11.48 -13.37
C LYS A 255 -12.34 10.83 -13.56
N LEU A 256 -11.35 11.16 -12.73
CA LEU A 256 -10.01 10.57 -12.81
C LEU A 256 -9.93 9.20 -12.12
N ILE A 257 -10.87 8.88 -11.23
CA ILE A 257 -10.82 7.66 -10.42
C ILE A 257 -10.95 6.39 -11.27
N PRO A 258 -11.94 6.24 -12.17
CA PRO A 258 -11.99 5.06 -13.05
C PRO A 258 -10.70 4.93 -13.89
N LEU A 259 -10.18 6.04 -14.41
CA LEU A 259 -8.94 6.06 -15.19
C LEU A 259 -7.74 5.59 -14.36
N LEU A 260 -7.67 5.96 -13.08
CA LEU A 260 -6.62 5.53 -12.16
C LEU A 260 -6.66 4.01 -11.94
N TYR A 261 -7.86 3.43 -11.70
CA TYR A 261 -8.04 1.98 -11.56
C TYR A 261 -7.71 1.23 -12.84
N GLU A 262 -8.17 1.73 -13.98
CA GLU A 262 -7.87 1.16 -15.29
C GLU A 262 -6.36 1.09 -15.53
N ASN A 263 -5.64 2.19 -15.29
CA ASN A 263 -4.20 2.22 -15.51
C ASN A 263 -3.41 1.31 -14.56
N VAL A 264 -3.83 1.19 -13.30
CA VAL A 264 -3.21 0.25 -12.35
C VAL A 264 -3.52 -1.20 -12.72
N TYR A 265 -4.72 -1.49 -13.21
CA TYR A 265 -5.08 -2.81 -13.72
C TYR A 265 -4.22 -3.19 -14.94
N GLU A 266 -4.06 -2.29 -15.90
CA GLU A 266 -3.20 -2.52 -17.07
C GLU A 266 -1.72 -2.67 -16.67
N ASP A 267 -1.25 -1.94 -15.66
CA ASP A 267 0.10 -2.14 -15.10
C ASP A 267 0.30 -3.55 -14.53
N ILE A 268 -0.71 -4.12 -13.87
CA ILE A 268 -0.68 -5.49 -13.35
C ILE A 268 -0.55 -6.48 -14.52
N LEU A 269 -1.41 -6.35 -15.53
CA LEU A 269 -1.36 -7.22 -16.73
C LEU A 269 -0.05 -7.07 -17.50
N TRP A 270 0.46 -5.84 -17.61
CA TRP A 270 1.75 -5.59 -18.25
C TRP A 270 2.88 -6.26 -17.46
N SER A 271 2.85 -6.17 -16.14
CA SER A 271 3.84 -6.80 -15.25
C SER A 271 3.89 -8.33 -15.39
N GLN A 272 2.76 -8.97 -15.68
CA GLN A 272 2.69 -10.41 -15.95
C GLN A 272 3.33 -10.81 -17.29
N LYS A 273 3.39 -9.90 -18.26
CA LYS A 273 3.90 -10.18 -19.62
C LYS A 273 5.40 -9.99 -19.77
N ILE A 274 6.07 -9.33 -18.82
CA ILE A 274 7.53 -9.07 -18.91
C ILE A 274 8.31 -10.39 -18.84
N GLU A 275 9.16 -10.64 -19.83
CA GLU A 275 9.97 -11.86 -19.91
C GLU A 275 11.23 -11.79 -19.03
N ASP A 276 11.86 -10.62 -18.88
CA ASP A 276 13.14 -10.48 -18.15
C ASP A 276 13.01 -10.37 -16.62
N ILE A 277 11.80 -10.50 -16.06
CA ILE A 277 11.61 -10.51 -14.61
C ILE A 277 11.99 -11.88 -14.06
N ASP A 278 12.61 -11.85 -12.88
CA ASP A 278 12.95 -13.07 -12.13
C ASP A 278 11.68 -13.89 -11.87
N PRO A 279 11.59 -15.18 -12.24
CA PRO A 279 10.39 -15.98 -12.03
C PRO A 279 9.90 -15.98 -10.57
N GLU A 280 10.84 -15.93 -9.62
CA GLU A 280 10.53 -15.82 -8.18
C GLU A 280 9.83 -14.52 -7.80
N GLU A 281 10.07 -13.42 -8.54
CA GLU A 281 9.39 -12.13 -8.37
C GLU A 281 8.10 -12.07 -9.19
N LYS A 282 8.13 -12.62 -10.41
CA LYS A 282 7.03 -12.57 -11.38
C LYS A 282 5.72 -13.14 -10.84
N LYS A 283 5.79 -14.23 -10.07
CA LYS A 283 4.62 -14.88 -9.47
C LYS A 283 3.76 -13.91 -8.65
N PHE A 284 4.36 -12.92 -7.99
CA PHE A 284 3.65 -11.99 -7.13
C PHE A 284 2.77 -10.98 -7.88
N TYR A 285 2.85 -10.91 -9.22
CA TYR A 285 1.97 -10.09 -10.05
C TYR A 285 0.73 -10.83 -10.56
N PHE A 286 0.63 -12.14 -10.32
CA PHE A 286 -0.55 -12.94 -10.61
C PHE A 286 -1.43 -12.97 -9.36
N PHE A 287 -2.30 -11.97 -9.22
CA PHE A 287 -3.19 -11.87 -8.07
C PHE A 287 -4.42 -12.76 -8.25
N ASP A 288 -4.74 -13.53 -7.21
CA ASP A 288 -6.01 -14.26 -7.12
C ASP A 288 -7.12 -13.31 -6.62
N TYR A 289 -6.77 -12.44 -5.66
CA TYR A 289 -7.68 -11.51 -5.01
C TYR A 289 -7.06 -10.14 -4.81
N LEU A 290 -7.89 -9.11 -4.83
CA LEU A 290 -7.58 -7.79 -4.32
C LEU A 290 -8.19 -7.62 -2.93
N LEU A 291 -7.39 -7.12 -2.00
CA LEU A 291 -7.77 -6.84 -0.63
C LEU A 291 -7.90 -5.33 -0.43
N PHE A 292 -9.06 -4.93 0.06
CA PHE A 292 -9.37 -3.54 0.36
C PHE A 292 -9.48 -3.33 1.86
N TYR A 293 -8.90 -2.25 2.36
CA TYR A 293 -9.08 -1.76 3.72
C TYR A 293 -9.70 -0.37 3.63
N THR A 294 -11.00 -0.27 3.90
CA THR A 294 -11.79 0.95 3.71
C THR A 294 -12.51 1.40 4.98
N LYS A 295 -13.02 2.62 4.92
CA LYS A 295 -13.92 3.23 5.87
C LYS A 295 -15.29 3.46 5.24
N ALA A 296 -16.33 3.10 5.98
CA ALA A 296 -17.71 3.39 5.63
C ALA A 296 -18.46 3.96 6.85
N TYR A 297 -19.60 4.58 6.60
CA TYR A 297 -20.42 5.22 7.61
C TYR A 297 -21.84 4.69 7.55
N LYS A 298 -22.47 4.58 8.72
CA LYS A 298 -23.85 4.11 8.83
C LYS A 298 -24.53 4.73 10.04
N GLN A 299 -25.77 5.19 9.90
CA GLN A 299 -26.50 5.83 10.99
C GLN A 299 -27.11 4.78 11.94
N ASN A 300 -27.95 3.89 11.42
CA ASN A 300 -28.59 2.79 12.14
C ASN A 300 -28.19 1.43 11.57
N LEU A 301 -28.43 0.34 12.30
CA LEU A 301 -28.05 -1.03 11.88
C LEU A 301 -28.65 -1.48 10.53
N ASN A 302 -29.74 -0.86 10.06
CA ASN A 302 -30.43 -1.25 8.83
C ASN A 302 -30.15 -0.32 7.65
N ASP A 303 -29.44 0.79 7.85
CA ASP A 303 -29.22 1.78 6.80
C ASP A 303 -28.14 1.35 5.79
N ASP A 304 -28.11 1.99 4.64
CA ASP A 304 -27.08 1.74 3.63
C ASP A 304 -25.70 2.22 4.11
N LEU A 305 -24.65 1.55 3.62
CA LEU A 305 -23.27 1.95 3.89
C LEU A 305 -22.87 3.10 2.98
N ILE A 306 -22.42 4.19 3.60
CA ILE A 306 -21.84 5.33 2.90
C ILE A 306 -20.32 5.16 2.90
N PHE A 307 -19.73 4.79 1.76
CA PHE A 307 -18.28 4.61 1.64
C PHE A 307 -17.57 5.97 1.61
N SER A 308 -16.41 6.07 2.27
CA SER A 308 -15.55 7.26 2.18
C SER A 308 -15.10 7.52 0.74
N ASN A 309 -14.80 6.44 0.02
CA ASN A 309 -14.44 6.44 -1.38
C ASN A 309 -15.56 5.74 -2.16
N TYR A 310 -16.33 6.50 -2.94
CA TYR A 310 -17.53 6.00 -3.63
C TYR A 310 -17.26 4.76 -4.50
N GLU A 311 -16.09 4.70 -5.13
CA GLU A 311 -15.71 3.62 -6.05
C GLU A 311 -15.58 2.28 -5.33
N GLU A 312 -15.21 2.29 -4.05
CA GLU A 312 -15.03 1.08 -3.25
C GLU A 312 -16.35 0.39 -2.93
N GLN A 313 -17.49 1.11 -2.99
CA GLN A 313 -18.82 0.52 -2.89
C GLN A 313 -19.08 -0.50 -4.01
N TYR A 314 -18.64 -0.20 -5.24
CA TYR A 314 -18.84 -1.08 -6.39
C TYR A 314 -17.99 -2.35 -6.27
N PHE A 315 -16.78 -2.22 -5.74
CA PHE A 315 -15.93 -3.37 -5.41
C PHE A 315 -16.52 -4.19 -4.27
N PHE A 316 -17.03 -3.54 -3.23
CA PHE A 316 -17.65 -4.20 -2.09
C PHE A 316 -18.89 -5.01 -2.48
N ASN A 317 -19.72 -4.49 -3.38
CA ASN A 317 -20.90 -5.20 -3.89
C ASN A 317 -20.57 -6.50 -4.63
N LYS A 318 -19.31 -6.69 -5.03
CA LYS A 318 -18.82 -7.92 -5.68
C LYS A 318 -17.80 -8.68 -4.83
N CYS A 319 -17.66 -8.32 -3.54
CA CYS A 319 -16.76 -9.02 -2.65
C CYS A 319 -17.29 -10.43 -2.31
N ILE A 320 -16.37 -11.35 -2.03
CA ILE A 320 -16.72 -12.73 -1.64
C ILE A 320 -16.74 -12.90 -0.12
N HIS A 321 -15.85 -12.21 0.58
CA HIS A 321 -15.70 -12.27 2.03
C HIS A 321 -15.34 -10.90 2.55
N TYR A 322 -15.98 -10.49 3.64
CA TYR A 322 -15.67 -9.25 4.31
C TYR A 322 -15.82 -9.37 5.82
N VAL A 323 -15.08 -8.54 6.54
CA VAL A 323 -15.30 -8.27 7.96
C VAL A 323 -15.44 -6.78 8.15
N MET A 324 -16.39 -6.39 8.98
CA MET A 324 -16.67 -5.00 9.31
C MET A 324 -16.69 -4.82 10.83
N TRP A 325 -16.07 -3.76 11.31
CA TRP A 325 -16.07 -3.42 12.74
C TRP A 325 -16.20 -1.92 12.96
N ASN A 326 -16.89 -1.54 14.04
CA ASN A 326 -17.02 -0.16 14.47
C ASN A 326 -15.71 0.26 15.17
N ASN A 327 -15.24 1.48 14.91
CA ASN A 327 -14.07 2.05 15.59
C ASN A 327 -14.44 3.09 16.68
N ASN A 328 -15.73 3.18 17.02
CA ASN A 328 -16.36 4.10 17.96
C ASN A 328 -16.26 5.58 17.58
N ASN A 329 -15.79 5.90 16.36
CA ASN A 329 -15.85 7.26 15.86
C ASN A 329 -17.26 7.56 15.33
N ILE A 330 -17.66 8.82 15.48
CA ILE A 330 -18.91 9.34 14.95
C ILE A 330 -18.57 10.49 14.00
N LYS A 331 -19.06 10.41 12.77
CA LYS A 331 -18.94 11.47 11.78
C LYS A 331 -20.29 12.14 11.61
N LYS A 332 -20.28 13.47 11.65
CA LYS A 332 -21.48 14.29 11.45
C LYS A 332 -21.55 14.69 9.98
N PHE A 333 -22.65 14.35 9.34
CA PHE A 333 -23.01 14.82 8.01
C PHE A 333 -24.10 15.88 8.13
N PHE A 334 -24.15 16.80 7.19
CA PHE A 334 -25.24 17.77 7.09
C PHE A 334 -26.02 17.46 5.83
N GLU A 335 -27.28 17.11 6.00
CA GLU A 335 -28.21 16.92 4.89
C GLU A 335 -29.07 18.19 4.78
N ILE A 336 -29.20 18.71 3.57
CA ILE A 336 -30.10 19.83 3.29
C ILE A 336 -31.42 19.21 2.83
N GLN A 337 -32.43 19.22 3.71
CA GLN A 337 -33.80 18.84 3.36
C GLN A 337 -34.69 20.06 3.52
N LYS A 338 -35.34 20.50 2.43
CA LYS A 338 -36.29 21.63 2.43
C LYS A 338 -35.73 22.91 3.10
N ASP A 339 -34.54 23.34 2.67
CA ASP A 339 -33.81 24.52 3.18
C ASP A 339 -33.43 24.47 4.67
N GLN A 340 -33.66 23.35 5.36
CA GLN A 340 -33.22 23.12 6.73
C GLN A 340 -32.01 22.18 6.74
N LYS A 341 -30.97 22.59 7.47
CA LYS A 341 -29.79 21.75 7.71
C LYS A 341 -30.12 20.75 8.81
N LYS A 342 -30.21 19.47 8.45
CA LYS A 342 -30.34 18.37 9.40
C LYS A 342 -28.97 17.75 9.64
N GLU A 343 -28.57 17.69 10.89
CA GLU A 343 -27.34 16.99 11.29
C GLU A 343 -27.61 15.48 11.41
N LEU A 344 -26.81 14.69 10.71
CA LEU A 344 -26.84 13.23 10.74
C LEU A 344 -25.56 12.72 11.39
N ALA A 345 -25.67 12.15 12.58
CA ALA A 345 -24.56 11.50 13.26
C ALA A 345 -24.45 10.04 12.81
N CYS A 346 -23.45 9.72 12.01
CA CYS A 346 -23.19 8.37 11.51
C CYS A 346 -22.02 7.74 12.27
N LYS A 347 -22.16 6.46 12.61
CA LYS A 347 -21.07 5.65 13.18
C LYS A 347 -20.10 5.27 12.06
N GLU A 348 -18.82 5.32 12.38
CA GLU A 348 -17.74 4.98 11.47
C GLU A 348 -17.37 3.49 11.62
N TYR A 349 -17.26 2.82 10.47
CA TYR A 349 -16.92 1.42 10.36
C TYR A 349 -15.68 1.27 9.48
N LEU A 350 -14.81 0.36 9.87
CA LEU A 350 -13.72 -0.11 9.03
C LEU A 350 -14.12 -1.46 8.44
N ILE A 351 -13.85 -1.62 7.15
CA ILE A 351 -14.20 -2.81 6.39
C ILE A 351 -12.93 -3.35 5.73
N LEU A 352 -12.70 -4.65 5.93
CA LEU A 352 -11.67 -5.42 5.23
C LEU A 352 -12.39 -6.44 4.34
N PHE A 353 -12.21 -6.37 3.03
CA PHE A 353 -12.93 -7.24 2.09
C PHE A 353 -12.07 -7.71 0.91
N LEU A 354 -12.42 -8.87 0.37
CA LEU A 354 -11.74 -9.53 -0.74
C LEU A 354 -12.58 -9.52 -2.01
N VAL A 355 -11.96 -9.17 -3.12
CA VAL A 355 -12.54 -9.16 -4.46
C VAL A 355 -11.73 -10.08 -5.37
N PRO A 356 -12.33 -11.07 -6.04
CA PRO A 356 -11.62 -11.90 -7.02
C PRO A 356 -11.04 -11.06 -8.16
N MET A 357 -9.79 -11.33 -8.56
CA MET A 357 -9.13 -10.56 -9.62
C MET A 357 -9.88 -10.66 -10.97
N THR A 358 -10.59 -11.77 -11.20
CA THR A 358 -11.36 -12.04 -12.43
C THR A 358 -12.46 -11.02 -12.70
N ILE A 359 -13.07 -10.44 -11.66
CA ILE A 359 -14.20 -9.51 -11.78
C ILE A 359 -13.79 -8.03 -11.73
N VAL A 360 -12.52 -7.75 -11.44
CA VAL A 360 -12.02 -6.38 -11.22
C VAL A 360 -12.25 -5.50 -12.44
N LYS A 361 -12.02 -6.03 -13.65
CA LYS A 361 -12.21 -5.29 -14.90
C LYS A 361 -13.67 -4.88 -15.13
N ASP A 362 -14.60 -5.75 -14.80
CA ASP A 362 -16.03 -5.49 -14.95
C ASP A 362 -16.50 -4.39 -14.00
N VAL A 363 -15.98 -4.40 -12.77
CA VAL A 363 -16.25 -3.35 -11.78
C VAL A 363 -15.69 -2.00 -12.24
N ILE A 364 -14.45 -1.95 -12.73
CA ILE A 364 -13.84 -0.72 -13.27
C ILE A 364 -14.67 -0.17 -14.43
N THR A 365 -15.11 -1.03 -15.35
CA THR A 365 -15.96 -0.66 -16.48
C THR A 365 -17.30 -0.10 -16.01
N THR A 366 -17.90 -0.71 -15.00
CA THR A 366 -19.14 -0.23 -14.38
C THR A 366 -18.96 1.17 -13.79
N ILE A 367 -17.90 1.40 -13.01
CA ILE A 367 -17.61 2.71 -12.43
C ILE A 367 -17.41 3.75 -13.54
N SER A 368 -16.65 3.42 -14.59
CA SER A 368 -16.41 4.34 -15.71
C SER A 368 -17.71 4.73 -16.43
N SER A 369 -18.67 3.83 -16.56
CA SER A 369 -19.96 4.13 -17.21
C SER A 369 -20.83 5.11 -16.42
N ILE A 370 -20.66 5.17 -15.09
CA ILE A 370 -21.46 6.01 -14.18
C ILE A 370 -20.86 7.41 -14.06
N THR A 371 -19.55 7.54 -14.22
CA THR A 371 -18.82 8.81 -14.07
C THR A 371 -18.66 9.60 -15.37
N ASN A 372 -18.95 8.98 -16.53
CA ASN A 372 -18.76 9.58 -17.86
C ASN A 372 -19.90 10.49 -18.28
#